data_AF-A0A7J7JCM9-F1
#
_entry.id   AF-A0A7J7JCM9-F1
#
_cell.length_a   1.000
_cell.length_b   1.000
_cell.length_c   1.000
_cell.angle_alpha   90.00
_cell.angle_beta   90.00
_cell.angle_gamma   90.00
#
_symmetry.space_group_name_H-M   'P 1'
#
loop_
_entity.id
_entity.type
_entity.pdbx_description
1 polymer ?
#
loop_
_entity_poly.entity_id
_entity_poly.type
_entity_poly.pdbx_seq_one_letter_code
_entity_poly.pdbx_strand_id
1 'polypeptide(L)'
;MQQSDVGYELCEQDGEDVPYCPHGPTLLFSRKSNKGDAIDKFYACAAYRKRKDCNFYQKFGPKESEEKQALRKKIYLNFNSSNRLYRNIMEESIHKERIKFCLICGVVIPNELCADNSHTAQYTSLSATDLRYPSRFLTPKESNASNAQYFFSADVIDFISSTISTLHFDKVLCIGTPSIHEHIKHSGKHKSVATFLLDLDVRMRQFHKDYAHYNMFNHHFYEAAEEERFHQFMASSKSLLIIIDPPYGGLVQALSVTLKKIVATSSCKSVSRLLFFPYFMEPQVEKHLPISPCQTIK
;
A
#
# COMPACT_ATOMS: atom_id res chain seq x y z
N MET A 1 -26.48 -2.94 29.12
CA MET A 1 -26.36 -3.75 27.89
C MET A 1 -24.90 -4.15 27.73
N GLN A 2 -24.56 -5.39 28.07
CA GLN A 2 -23.23 -5.94 27.81
C GLN A 2 -22.97 -5.91 26.30
N GLN A 3 -21.93 -5.20 25.85
CA GLN A 3 -21.32 -5.47 24.55
C GLN A 3 -20.86 -6.92 24.58
N SER A 4 -21.57 -7.81 23.89
CA SER A 4 -21.02 -9.12 23.58
C SER A 4 -19.84 -8.88 22.64
N ASP A 5 -18.61 -9.06 23.12
CA ASP A 5 -17.42 -8.93 22.31
C ASP A 5 -17.39 -10.06 21.26
N VAL A 6 -17.84 -9.73 20.06
CA VAL A 6 -17.87 -10.65 18.93
C VAL A 6 -16.52 -10.61 18.22
N GLY A 7 -15.87 -11.77 18.07
CA GLY A 7 -14.59 -11.91 17.37
C GLY A 7 -14.76 -11.98 15.85
N TYR A 8 -13.72 -11.59 15.12
CA TYR A 8 -13.64 -11.71 13.65
C TYR A 8 -12.38 -12.46 13.25
N GLU A 9 -12.51 -13.38 12.30
CA GLU A 9 -11.39 -14.14 11.73
C GLU A 9 -11.43 -14.06 10.20
N LEU A 10 -10.26 -13.98 9.56
CA LEU A 10 -10.15 -14.04 8.11
C LEU A 10 -10.24 -15.50 7.65
N CYS A 11 -11.14 -15.76 6.70
CA CYS A 11 -11.28 -17.07 6.07
C CYS A 11 -10.37 -17.18 4.85
N GLU A 12 -9.92 -18.39 4.55
CA GLU A 12 -9.35 -18.72 3.25
C GLU A 12 -10.41 -18.51 2.15
N GLN A 13 -9.98 -17.97 1.01
CA GLN A 13 -10.80 -17.75 -0.16
C GLN A 13 -10.30 -18.66 -1.27
N ASP A 14 -11.12 -19.65 -1.65
CA ASP A 14 -10.89 -20.51 -2.81
C ASP A 14 -11.86 -20.09 -3.93
N GLY A 15 -11.33 -19.67 -5.08
CA GLY A 15 -12.11 -19.43 -6.31
C GLY A 15 -12.18 -17.99 -6.81
N GLU A 16 -12.72 -17.82 -8.04
CA GLU A 16 -12.68 -16.59 -8.84
C GLU A 16 -13.80 -15.57 -8.52
N ASP A 17 -14.81 -15.93 -7.73
CA ASP A 17 -16.02 -15.11 -7.54
C ASP A 17 -15.97 -14.24 -6.26
N VAL A 18 -14.86 -13.52 -6.07
CA VAL A 18 -14.68 -12.59 -4.94
C VAL A 18 -15.25 -11.22 -5.31
N PRO A 19 -16.19 -10.66 -4.54
CA PRO A 19 -16.73 -9.34 -4.80
C PRO A 19 -15.65 -8.25 -4.73
N TYR A 20 -15.77 -7.24 -5.59
CA TYR A 20 -14.88 -6.08 -5.60
C TYR A 20 -15.51 -4.89 -4.87
N CYS A 21 -14.68 -4.17 -4.15
CA CYS A 21 -14.96 -2.82 -3.68
C CYS A 21 -14.08 -1.82 -4.47
N PRO A 22 -14.19 -0.50 -4.25
CA PRO A 22 -13.28 0.48 -4.87
C PRO A 22 -11.79 0.17 -4.66
N HIS A 23 -11.45 -0.59 -3.61
CA HIS A 23 -10.08 -0.88 -3.19
C HIS A 23 -9.59 -2.29 -3.60
N GLY A 24 -10.21 -2.87 -4.64
CA GLY A 24 -9.90 -4.21 -5.15
C GLY A 24 -10.76 -5.33 -4.55
N PRO A 25 -10.31 -6.60 -4.71
CA PRO A 25 -10.97 -7.78 -4.14
C PRO A 25 -11.20 -7.64 -2.64
N THR A 26 -12.38 -8.04 -2.19
CA THR A 26 -12.75 -8.00 -0.77
C THR A 26 -12.23 -9.22 -0.02
N LEU A 27 -12.13 -9.10 1.30
CA LEU A 27 -11.73 -10.20 2.18
C LEU A 27 -12.96 -10.86 2.81
N LEU A 28 -12.91 -12.18 2.98
CA LEU A 28 -13.96 -12.96 3.61
C LEU A 28 -13.67 -13.09 5.11
N PHE A 29 -14.59 -12.60 5.93
CA PHE A 29 -14.51 -12.68 7.38
C PHE A 29 -15.56 -13.64 7.91
N SER A 30 -15.21 -14.39 8.96
CA SER A 30 -16.17 -15.07 9.81
C SER A 30 -16.31 -14.34 11.13
N ARG A 31 -17.55 -14.14 11.55
CA ARG A 31 -17.90 -13.64 12.87
C ARG A 31 -18.03 -14.83 13.82
N LYS A 32 -17.34 -14.79 14.96
CA LYS A 32 -17.36 -15.88 15.95
C LYS A 32 -18.08 -15.47 17.23
N SER A 33 -18.85 -16.41 17.80
CA SER A 33 -19.40 -16.28 19.14
C SER A 33 -18.30 -16.39 20.19
N ASN A 34 -18.60 -16.03 21.44
CA ASN A 34 -17.66 -16.18 22.57
C ASN A 34 -17.23 -17.64 22.81
N LYS A 35 -17.99 -18.61 22.29
CA LYS A 35 -17.68 -20.05 22.36
C LYS A 35 -16.79 -20.52 21.19
N GLY A 36 -16.45 -19.63 20.26
CA GLY A 36 -15.66 -19.94 19.07
C GLY A 36 -16.48 -20.39 17.86
N ASP A 37 -17.79 -20.59 18.01
CA ASP A 37 -18.68 -21.02 16.93
C ASP A 37 -18.86 -19.92 15.88
N ALA A 38 -18.79 -20.28 14.60
CA ALA A 38 -19.04 -19.36 13.50
C ALA A 38 -20.54 -18.95 13.47
N ILE A 39 -20.80 -17.65 13.55
CA ILE A 39 -22.15 -17.05 13.50
C ILE A 39 -22.55 -16.83 12.05
N ASP A 40 -21.73 -16.06 11.33
CA ASP A 40 -21.93 -15.77 9.91
C ASP A 40 -20.59 -15.51 9.22
N LYS A 41 -20.65 -15.45 7.89
CA LYS A 41 -19.52 -15.07 7.03
C LYS A 41 -19.94 -13.88 6.16
N PHE A 42 -19.00 -12.98 5.86
CA PHE A 42 -19.26 -11.80 5.04
C PHE A 42 -18.00 -11.27 4.35
N TYR A 43 -18.18 -10.65 3.20
CA TYR A 43 -17.16 -9.91 2.48
C TYR A 43 -17.13 -8.45 2.94
N ALA A 44 -15.92 -7.94 3.19
CA ALA A 44 -15.67 -6.55 3.54
C ALA A 44 -14.37 -6.02 2.91
N CYS A 45 -14.20 -4.70 2.92
CA CYS A 45 -13.05 -4.05 2.32
C CYS A 45 -11.73 -4.52 2.96
N ALA A 46 -10.73 -4.80 2.11
CA ALA A 46 -9.40 -5.23 2.56
C ALA A 46 -8.57 -4.09 3.18
N ALA A 47 -8.73 -2.86 2.66
CA ALA A 47 -7.93 -1.70 3.07
C ALA A 47 -8.55 -0.86 4.19
N TYR A 48 -9.89 -0.80 4.26
CA TYR A 48 -10.60 0.11 5.16
C TYR A 48 -11.50 -0.68 6.11
N ARG A 49 -11.17 -0.64 7.41
CA ARG A 49 -11.94 -1.32 8.45
C ARG A 49 -13.27 -0.63 8.76
N LYS A 50 -13.32 0.70 8.68
CA LYS A 50 -14.53 1.47 9.01
C LYS A 50 -15.42 1.62 7.79
N ARG A 51 -16.72 1.33 7.96
CA ARG A 51 -17.73 1.46 6.90
C ARG A 51 -17.89 2.86 6.34
N LYS A 52 -17.49 3.90 7.09
CA LYS A 52 -17.51 5.28 6.61
C LYS A 52 -16.47 5.54 5.51
N ASP A 53 -15.35 4.82 5.55
CA ASP A 53 -14.24 4.99 4.61
C ASP A 53 -14.40 4.04 3.41
N CYS A 54 -15.00 2.86 3.63
CA CYS A 54 -15.54 2.01 2.57
C CYS A 54 -16.78 1.26 3.06
N ASN A 55 -17.94 1.57 2.50
CA ASN A 55 -19.23 1.01 2.95
C ASN A 55 -19.52 -0.40 2.38
N PHE A 56 -18.54 -1.03 1.72
CA PHE A 56 -18.74 -2.33 1.12
C PHE A 56 -19.04 -3.39 2.19
N TYR A 57 -20.15 -4.10 1.99
CA TYR A 57 -20.50 -5.28 2.75
C TYR A 57 -21.38 -6.22 1.91
N GLN A 58 -21.11 -7.51 2.01
CA GLN A 58 -21.95 -8.56 1.42
C GLN A 58 -21.92 -9.80 2.31
N LYS A 59 -23.08 -10.37 2.66
CA LYS A 59 -23.11 -11.66 3.36
C LYS A 59 -22.58 -12.75 2.44
N PHE A 60 -21.83 -13.69 3.00
CA PHE A 60 -21.44 -14.90 2.30
C PHE A 60 -22.67 -15.78 2.05
N GLY A 61 -22.76 -16.40 0.88
CA GLY A 61 -23.91 -17.20 0.47
C GLY A 61 -24.42 -16.78 -0.92
N PRO A 62 -25.74 -16.60 -1.12
CA PRO A 62 -26.31 -16.36 -2.44
C PRO A 62 -25.67 -15.18 -3.16
N LYS A 63 -25.51 -15.32 -4.47
CA LYS A 63 -25.06 -14.22 -5.33
C LYS A 63 -26.04 -13.05 -5.22
N GLU A 64 -25.49 -11.85 -5.19
CA GLU A 64 -26.28 -10.61 -5.24
C GLU A 64 -26.97 -10.47 -6.60
N SER A 65 -28.01 -9.63 -6.69
CA SER A 65 -28.66 -9.35 -7.98
C SER A 65 -27.66 -8.80 -9.02
N GLU A 66 -27.88 -9.12 -10.29
CA GLU A 66 -27.04 -8.65 -11.40
C GLU A 66 -26.92 -7.12 -11.42
N GLU A 67 -28.00 -6.41 -11.13
CA GLU A 67 -28.03 -4.95 -11.02
C GLU A 67 -27.03 -4.42 -9.96
N LYS A 68 -26.98 -5.06 -8.79
CA LYS A 68 -26.07 -4.65 -7.72
C LYS A 68 -24.62 -4.98 -8.05
N GLN A 69 -24.37 -6.10 -8.72
CA GLN A 69 -23.05 -6.46 -9.22
C GLN A 69 -22.57 -5.44 -10.28
N ALA A 70 -23.44 -5.06 -11.22
CA ALA A 70 -23.16 -4.05 -12.23
C ALA A 70 -22.87 -2.67 -11.59
N LEU A 71 -23.66 -2.26 -10.59
CA LEU A 71 -23.42 -1.02 -9.85
C LEU A 71 -22.05 -1.02 -9.16
N ARG A 72 -21.68 -2.12 -8.48
CA ARG A 72 -20.37 -2.24 -7.82
C ARG A 72 -19.22 -2.20 -8.82
N LYS A 73 -19.35 -2.90 -9.95
CA LYS A 73 -18.37 -2.84 -11.03
C LYS A 73 -18.20 -1.40 -11.54
N LYS A 74 -19.30 -0.67 -11.74
CA LYS A 74 -19.26 0.75 -12.14
C LYS A 74 -18.56 1.63 -11.10
N ILE A 75 -18.85 1.45 -9.81
CA ILE A 75 -18.20 2.20 -8.74
C ILE A 75 -16.68 1.94 -8.73
N TYR A 76 -16.27 0.67 -8.83
CA TYR A 76 -14.85 0.30 -8.91
C TYR A 76 -14.17 0.93 -10.13
N LEU A 77 -14.77 0.81 -11.32
CA LEU A 77 -14.24 1.40 -12.54
C LEU A 77 -14.16 2.93 -12.48
N ASN A 78 -15.14 3.60 -11.87
CA ASN A 78 -15.14 5.05 -11.67
C ASN A 78 -14.03 5.48 -10.70
N PHE A 79 -13.87 4.77 -9.59
CA PHE A 79 -12.77 5.00 -8.65
C PHE A 79 -11.42 4.86 -9.36
N ASN A 80 -11.20 3.79 -10.12
CA ASN A 80 -9.93 3.61 -10.83
C ASN A 80 -9.73 4.66 -11.94
N SER A 81 -10.81 5.03 -12.65
CA SER A 81 -10.75 6.09 -13.67
C SER A 81 -10.40 7.45 -13.07
N SER A 82 -10.89 7.77 -11.86
CA SER A 82 -10.52 9.01 -11.18
C SER A 82 -9.02 9.07 -10.83
N ASN A 83 -8.37 7.91 -10.64
CA ASN A 83 -6.94 7.86 -10.36
C ASN A 83 -6.06 8.26 -11.56
N ARG A 84 -6.62 8.37 -12.77
CA ARG A 84 -5.93 8.90 -13.95
C ARG A 84 -5.56 10.36 -13.84
N LEU A 85 -6.06 11.07 -12.83
CA LEU A 85 -5.64 12.44 -12.58
C LEU A 85 -4.22 12.52 -12.00
N TYR A 86 -3.72 11.45 -11.37
CA TYR A 86 -2.41 11.38 -10.72
C TYR A 86 -1.31 10.89 -11.69
N ARG A 87 -1.26 11.39 -12.91
CA ARG A 87 -0.27 10.97 -13.92
C ARG A 87 1.15 11.34 -13.51
N ASN A 88 2.11 10.54 -13.96
CA ASN A 88 3.52 10.73 -13.61
C ASN A 88 4.09 11.96 -14.33
N ILE A 89 4.45 12.99 -13.56
CA ILE A 89 4.93 14.26 -14.11
C ILE A 89 6.31 14.14 -14.78
N MET A 90 7.09 13.13 -14.38
CA MET A 90 8.42 12.86 -14.94
C MET A 90 8.35 12.17 -16.30
N GLU A 91 7.16 11.72 -16.73
CA GLU A 91 6.92 11.19 -18.07
C GLU A 91 6.42 12.28 -19.02
N GLU A 92 5.79 13.34 -18.51
CA GLU A 92 5.11 14.37 -19.30
C GLU A 92 6.01 15.54 -19.75
N SER A 93 7.34 15.46 -19.55
CA SER A 93 8.31 16.50 -19.98
C SER A 93 7.95 17.94 -19.53
N ILE A 94 7.29 18.07 -18.37
CA ILE A 94 6.82 19.35 -17.85
C ILE A 94 8.03 20.25 -17.55
N HIS A 95 8.05 21.45 -18.13
CA HIS A 95 9.07 22.46 -17.85
C HIS A 95 9.13 22.74 -16.34
N LYS A 96 10.22 22.32 -15.70
CA LYS A 96 10.40 22.26 -14.24
C LYS A 96 10.40 23.63 -13.55
N GLU A 97 10.37 24.71 -14.30
CA GLU A 97 10.56 26.06 -13.77
C GLU A 97 9.33 26.59 -13.01
N ARG A 98 8.13 26.04 -13.25
CA ARG A 98 6.89 26.44 -12.55
C ARG A 98 5.91 25.28 -12.35
N ILE A 99 6.22 24.36 -11.44
CA ILE A 99 5.30 23.29 -11.06
C ILE A 99 4.41 23.77 -9.90
N LYS A 100 3.11 23.87 -10.13
CA LYS A 100 2.11 24.16 -9.09
C LYS A 100 1.54 22.85 -8.55
N PHE A 101 1.17 22.85 -7.27
CA PHE A 101 0.55 21.73 -6.59
C PHE A 101 -0.67 22.20 -5.81
N CYS A 102 -1.81 21.52 -6.01
CA CYS A 102 -3.03 21.78 -5.26
C CYS A 102 -3.02 20.98 -3.96
N LEU A 103 -2.98 21.67 -2.81
CA LEU A 103 -2.98 21.05 -1.48
C LEU A 103 -4.29 20.30 -1.17
N ILE A 104 -5.41 20.72 -1.77
CA ILE A 104 -6.72 20.07 -1.59
C ILE A 104 -6.80 18.79 -2.42
N CYS A 105 -6.54 18.88 -3.72
CA CYS A 105 -6.69 17.74 -4.62
C CYS A 105 -5.53 16.75 -4.49
N GLY A 106 -4.36 17.20 -4.03
CA GLY A 106 -3.14 16.39 -4.02
C GLY A 106 -2.55 16.20 -5.42
N VAL A 107 -2.72 17.18 -6.31
CA VAL A 107 -2.44 17.05 -7.75
C VAL A 107 -1.41 18.08 -8.19
N VAL A 108 -0.44 17.62 -8.98
CA VAL A 108 0.48 18.49 -9.70
C VAL A 108 -0.23 19.06 -10.92
N ILE A 109 -0.20 20.38 -11.07
CA ILE A 109 -0.85 21.11 -12.15
C ILE A 109 0.24 21.56 -13.13
N PRO A 110 0.32 20.93 -14.33
CA PRO A 110 1.16 21.43 -15.42
C PRO A 110 0.47 22.66 -16.01
N ASN A 111 0.74 23.81 -15.41
CA ASN A 111 0.42 25.16 -15.88
C ASN A 111 -1.04 25.60 -16.12
N GLU A 112 -2.05 24.74 -16.31
CA GLU A 112 -3.43 25.23 -16.55
C GLU A 112 -4.50 24.41 -15.81
N LEU A 113 -5.20 25.11 -14.89
CA LEU A 113 -6.50 24.83 -14.26
C LEU A 113 -6.63 23.48 -13.53
N CYS A 114 -6.72 23.53 -12.19
CA CYS A 114 -7.57 22.56 -11.50
C CYS A 114 -8.97 22.71 -12.10
N ALA A 115 -9.66 21.59 -12.39
CA ALA A 115 -11.03 21.61 -12.93
C ALA A 115 -11.99 22.46 -12.09
N ASP A 116 -11.61 22.76 -10.85
CA ASP A 116 -12.28 23.70 -9.98
C ASP A 116 -11.39 24.94 -9.71
N ASN A 117 -11.78 26.08 -10.28
CA ASN A 117 -11.13 27.38 -10.04
C ASN A 117 -11.20 27.82 -8.57
N SER A 118 -12.04 27.17 -7.75
CA SER A 118 -12.19 27.44 -6.32
C SER A 118 -10.92 27.16 -5.51
N HIS A 119 -10.03 26.29 -6.01
CA HIS A 119 -8.84 25.84 -5.27
C HIS A 119 -7.59 26.71 -5.50
N THR A 120 -7.69 27.80 -6.27
CA THR A 120 -6.53 28.62 -6.68
C THR A 120 -5.76 29.21 -5.48
N ALA A 121 -6.44 29.52 -4.38
CA ALA A 121 -5.81 30.01 -3.15
C ALA A 121 -5.02 28.94 -2.37
N GLN A 122 -5.13 27.67 -2.76
CA GLN A 122 -4.52 26.52 -2.09
C GLN A 122 -3.41 25.88 -2.93
N TYR A 123 -2.89 26.64 -3.89
CA TYR A 123 -1.75 26.22 -4.70
C TYR A 123 -0.44 26.60 -4.02
N THR A 124 0.51 25.67 -4.04
CA THR A 124 1.90 25.91 -3.68
C THR A 124 2.81 25.63 -4.87
N SER A 125 3.95 26.30 -4.92
CA SER A 125 5.00 25.99 -5.88
C SER A 125 5.90 24.91 -5.31
N LEU A 126 6.19 23.87 -6.10
CA LEU A 126 7.10 22.80 -5.70
C LEU A 126 8.51 23.05 -6.26
N SER A 127 9.51 22.97 -5.39
CA SER A 127 10.92 22.96 -5.79
C SER A 127 11.30 21.60 -6.38
N ALA A 128 12.44 21.54 -7.07
CA ALA A 128 13.00 20.27 -7.53
C ALA A 128 13.29 19.29 -6.39
N THR A 129 13.53 19.78 -5.17
CA THR A 129 13.71 18.95 -3.97
C THR A 129 12.38 18.38 -3.51
N ASP A 130 11.30 19.17 -3.52
CA ASP A 130 9.98 18.69 -3.10
C ASP A 130 9.53 17.53 -3.99
N LEU A 131 9.73 17.64 -5.31
CA LEU A 131 9.39 16.56 -6.26
C LEU A 131 10.13 15.23 -6.00
N ARG A 132 11.26 15.27 -5.28
CA ARG A 132 12.01 14.08 -4.86
C ARG A 132 11.55 13.54 -3.51
N TYR A 133 10.88 14.35 -2.70
CA TYR A 133 10.46 14.01 -1.34
C TYR A 133 8.98 14.34 -1.09
N PRO A 134 8.04 13.78 -1.87
CA PRO A 134 6.61 14.10 -1.74
C PRO A 134 6.04 13.76 -0.37
N SER A 135 6.60 12.78 0.35
CA SER A 135 6.22 12.49 1.74
C SER A 135 6.29 13.70 2.68
N ARG A 136 7.11 14.72 2.38
CA ARG A 136 7.28 15.91 3.24
C ARG A 136 6.13 16.91 3.18
N PHE A 137 5.38 16.93 2.08
CA PHE A 137 4.31 17.93 1.88
C PHE A 137 2.95 17.32 1.55
N LEU A 138 2.89 16.06 1.13
CA LEU A 138 1.62 15.36 0.99
C LEU A 138 1.01 15.21 2.38
N THR A 139 -0.14 15.85 2.58
CA THR A 139 -0.89 15.72 3.82
C THR A 139 -1.25 14.25 4.04
N PRO A 140 -0.97 13.68 5.22
CA PRO A 140 -1.42 12.34 5.55
C PRO A 140 -2.94 12.25 5.37
N LYS A 141 -3.44 11.17 4.77
CA LYS A 141 -4.88 10.91 4.75
C LYS A 141 -5.27 10.48 6.16
N GLU A 142 -5.50 11.43 7.06
CA GLU A 142 -5.88 11.17 8.44
C GLU A 142 -7.26 10.51 8.53
N SER A 143 -7.27 9.18 8.37
CA SER A 143 -8.23 8.34 9.06
C SER A 143 -7.44 7.24 9.77
N ASN A 144 -7.49 7.25 11.11
CA ASN A 144 -6.76 6.35 12.01
C ASN A 144 -7.02 4.83 11.79
N ALA A 145 -7.71 4.44 10.71
CA ALA A 145 -8.15 3.07 10.45
C ALA A 145 -7.65 2.48 9.13
N SER A 146 -6.99 3.24 8.24
CA SER A 146 -6.58 2.73 6.92
C SER A 146 -5.29 3.31 6.35
N ASN A 147 -4.92 4.56 6.68
CA ASN A 147 -3.71 5.22 6.17
C ASN A 147 -2.94 5.88 7.31
N ALA A 148 -2.51 5.07 8.28
CA ALA A 148 -1.67 5.54 9.38
C ALA A 148 -0.24 5.81 8.87
N GLN A 149 -0.07 6.87 8.09
CA GLN A 149 1.24 7.29 7.57
C GLN A 149 1.98 8.06 8.66
N TYR A 150 2.70 7.35 9.52
CA TYR A 150 3.66 7.97 10.43
C TYR A 150 4.98 8.14 9.67
N PHE A 151 5.53 9.35 9.68
CA PHE A 151 6.82 9.58 9.07
C PHE A 151 7.93 9.03 9.98
N PHE A 152 8.81 8.21 9.42
CA PHE A 152 10.03 7.77 10.10
C PHE A 152 10.89 8.95 10.52
N SER A 153 11.45 8.88 11.74
CA SER A 153 12.45 9.85 12.20
C SER A 153 13.75 9.72 11.39
N ALA A 154 14.58 10.76 11.43
CA ALA A 154 15.90 10.74 10.79
C ALA A 154 16.75 9.55 11.28
N ASP A 155 16.71 9.24 12.58
CA ASP A 155 17.46 8.13 13.17
C ASP A 155 17.04 6.78 12.59
N VAL A 156 15.74 6.56 12.39
CA VAL A 156 15.24 5.32 11.79
C VAL A 156 15.67 5.22 10.32
N ILE A 157 15.61 6.33 9.59
CA ILE A 157 16.09 6.37 8.20
C ILE A 157 17.60 6.06 8.15
N ASP A 158 18.42 6.62 9.04
CA ASP A 158 19.86 6.37 9.07
C ASP A 158 20.20 4.93 9.49
N PHE A 159 19.43 4.34 10.41
CA PHE A 159 19.54 2.92 10.76
C PHE A 159 19.27 2.02 9.54
N ILE A 160 18.18 2.27 8.80
CA ILE A 160 17.83 1.52 7.59
C ILE A 160 18.91 1.70 6.53
N SER A 161 19.35 2.95 6.33
CA SER A 161 20.42 3.31 5.38
C SER A 161 21.70 2.52 5.68
N SER A 162 22.11 2.47 6.94
CA SER A 162 23.28 1.71 7.39
C SER A 162 23.10 0.20 7.23
N THR A 163 21.90 -0.30 7.50
CA THR A 163 21.54 -1.71 7.32
C THR A 163 21.63 -2.13 5.85
N ILE A 164 21.15 -1.29 4.93
CA ILE A 164 21.23 -1.52 3.48
C ILE A 164 22.68 -1.68 3.03
N SER A 165 23.56 -0.76 3.45
CA SER A 165 24.97 -0.81 3.09
C SER A 165 25.70 -2.00 3.72
N THR A 166 25.46 -2.27 5.00
CA THR A 166 26.17 -3.31 5.77
C THR A 166 25.82 -4.72 5.31
N LEU A 167 24.55 -4.94 4.96
CA LEU A 167 24.08 -6.25 4.50
C LEU A 167 24.12 -6.39 2.97
N HIS A 168 24.65 -5.38 2.27
CA HIS A 168 24.88 -5.39 0.82
C HIS A 168 23.62 -5.72 -0.02
N PHE A 169 22.46 -5.19 0.38
CA PHE A 169 21.23 -5.33 -0.41
C PHE A 169 21.37 -4.58 -1.75
N ASP A 170 20.99 -5.23 -2.86
CA ASP A 170 20.99 -4.63 -4.20
C ASP A 170 19.61 -4.11 -4.62
N LYS A 171 18.54 -4.63 -4.00
CA LYS A 171 17.17 -4.14 -4.18
C LYS A 171 16.45 -3.93 -2.87
N VAL A 172 15.63 -2.87 -2.81
CA VAL A 172 14.76 -2.57 -1.67
C VAL A 172 13.32 -2.34 -2.12
N LEU A 173 12.42 -3.26 -1.77
CA LEU A 173 10.98 -3.12 -1.98
C LEU A 173 10.38 -2.39 -0.77
N CYS A 174 9.82 -1.21 -1.01
CA CYS A 174 9.13 -0.40 0.00
C CYS A 174 7.62 -0.64 -0.09
N ILE A 175 6.97 -1.08 0.98
CA ILE A 175 5.52 -1.33 1.05
C ILE A 175 4.92 -0.42 2.13
N GLY A 176 4.21 0.63 1.70
CA GLY A 176 3.70 1.66 2.61
C GLY A 176 4.77 2.56 3.23
N THR A 177 5.99 2.57 2.68
CA THR A 177 7.13 3.31 3.24
C THR A 177 7.74 4.33 2.25
N PRO A 178 6.97 5.35 1.83
CA PRO A 178 7.40 6.29 0.79
C PRO A 178 8.65 7.10 1.19
N SER A 179 8.77 7.55 2.44
CA SER A 179 9.95 8.34 2.86
C SER A 179 11.27 7.54 2.81
N ILE A 180 11.21 6.22 3.02
CA ILE A 180 12.36 5.33 2.86
C ILE A 180 12.74 5.20 1.37
N HIS A 181 11.76 4.97 0.51
CA HIS A 181 11.95 4.93 -0.95
C HIS A 181 12.64 6.19 -1.45
N GLU A 182 12.12 7.36 -1.06
CA GLU A 182 12.68 8.66 -1.40
C GLU A 182 14.12 8.82 -0.91
N HIS A 183 14.41 8.44 0.34
CA HIS A 183 15.76 8.55 0.90
C HIS A 183 16.78 7.66 0.16
N ILE A 184 16.43 6.40 -0.13
CA ILE A 184 17.32 5.49 -0.87
C ILE A 184 17.62 6.08 -2.25
N LYS A 185 16.59 6.56 -2.93
CA LYS A 185 16.70 7.07 -4.30
C LYS A 185 17.45 8.40 -4.43
N HIS A 186 17.35 9.27 -3.43
CA HIS A 186 17.76 10.67 -3.58
C HIS A 186 18.83 11.16 -2.61
N SER A 187 19.22 10.39 -1.59
CA SER A 187 20.30 10.75 -0.67
C SER A 187 21.69 10.72 -1.30
N GLY A 188 21.86 10.00 -2.41
CA GLY A 188 23.15 9.75 -3.04
C GLY A 188 24.02 8.70 -2.34
N LYS A 189 23.60 8.17 -1.18
CA LYS A 189 24.29 7.10 -0.44
C LYS A 189 24.17 5.73 -1.11
N HIS A 190 23.07 5.49 -1.84
CA HIS A 190 22.65 4.16 -2.34
C HIS A 190 22.52 4.09 -3.87
N LYS A 191 23.47 4.70 -4.60
CA LYS A 191 23.38 4.82 -6.08
C LYS A 191 23.25 3.49 -6.83
N SER A 192 23.74 2.39 -6.26
CA SER A 192 23.68 1.06 -6.85
C SER A 192 22.48 0.23 -6.38
N VAL A 193 21.64 0.75 -5.48
CA VAL A 193 20.50 0.05 -4.91
C VAL A 193 19.24 0.45 -5.66
N ALA A 194 18.59 -0.51 -6.29
CA ALA A 194 17.28 -0.26 -6.91
C ALA A 194 16.18 -0.26 -5.84
N THR A 195 15.21 0.64 -5.97
CA THR A 195 14.06 0.67 -5.05
C THR A 195 12.75 0.83 -5.80
N PHE A 196 11.69 0.20 -5.29
CA PHE A 196 10.33 0.26 -5.83
C PHE A 196 9.33 0.47 -4.69
N LEU A 197 8.33 1.32 -4.91
CA LEU A 197 7.30 1.66 -3.92
C LEU A 197 5.95 1.03 -4.27
N LEU A 198 5.42 0.24 -3.35
CA LEU A 198 4.04 -0.23 -3.35
C LEU A 198 3.27 0.56 -2.29
N ASP A 199 2.27 1.33 -2.68
CA ASP A 199 1.48 2.13 -1.74
C ASP A 199 0.01 2.22 -2.14
N LEU A 200 -0.87 2.36 -1.14
CA LEU A 200 -2.30 2.61 -1.35
C LEU A 200 -2.56 4.07 -1.72
N ASP A 201 -1.64 4.98 -1.40
CA ASP A 201 -1.78 6.38 -1.75
C ASP A 201 -1.33 6.69 -3.19
N VAL A 202 -2.29 6.64 -4.10
CA VAL A 202 -2.10 6.93 -5.52
C VAL A 202 -1.48 8.31 -5.83
N ARG A 203 -1.51 9.26 -4.89
CA ARG A 203 -0.86 10.58 -5.07
C ARG A 203 0.63 10.47 -5.36
N MET A 204 1.29 9.42 -4.84
CA MET A 204 2.73 9.15 -5.04
C MET A 204 3.09 8.84 -6.49
N ARG A 205 2.13 8.33 -7.30
CA ARG A 205 2.29 8.03 -8.73
C ARG A 205 2.84 9.22 -9.53
N GLN A 206 2.46 10.44 -9.13
CA GLN A 206 2.86 11.66 -9.80
C GLN A 206 4.37 11.88 -9.76
N PHE A 207 5.04 11.40 -8.71
CA PHE A 207 6.44 11.76 -8.40
C PHE A 207 7.41 10.61 -8.68
N HIS A 208 6.94 9.36 -8.70
CA HIS A 208 7.80 8.18 -8.79
C HIS A 208 7.37 7.27 -9.95
N LYS A 209 8.31 6.93 -10.84
CA LYS A 209 8.10 5.91 -11.88
C LYS A 209 8.18 4.49 -11.33
N ASP A 210 9.05 4.29 -10.35
CA ASP A 210 9.24 3.03 -9.60
C ASP A 210 8.18 2.90 -8.51
N TYR A 211 6.92 2.93 -8.94
CA TYR A 211 5.74 2.96 -8.10
C TYR A 211 4.64 2.09 -8.69
N ALA A 212 3.86 1.46 -7.81
CA ALA A 212 2.56 0.90 -8.13
C ALA A 212 1.51 1.30 -7.10
N HIS A 213 0.32 1.70 -7.59
CA HIS A 213 -0.85 1.80 -6.74
C HIS A 213 -1.25 0.38 -6.36
N TYR A 214 -1.19 0.10 -5.06
CA TYR A 214 -1.18 -1.26 -4.57
C TYR A 214 -1.86 -1.39 -3.21
N ASN A 215 -2.67 -2.44 -3.05
CA ASN A 215 -3.28 -2.78 -1.77
C ASN A 215 -2.59 -4.01 -1.14
N MET A 216 -1.87 -3.77 -0.05
CA MET A 216 -1.08 -4.78 0.65
C MET A 216 -1.89 -5.88 1.35
N PHE A 217 -3.19 -5.69 1.57
CA PHE A 217 -4.02 -6.69 2.26
C PHE A 217 -4.70 -7.69 1.33
N ASN A 218 -4.69 -7.45 0.01
CA ASN A 218 -5.27 -8.37 -0.97
C ASN A 218 -4.37 -8.62 -2.20
N HIS A 219 -3.15 -8.08 -2.22
CA HIS A 219 -2.21 -8.19 -3.34
C HIS A 219 -2.80 -7.66 -4.66
N HIS A 220 -3.54 -6.55 -4.59
CA HIS A 220 -4.18 -5.97 -5.76
C HIS A 220 -3.36 -4.80 -6.31
N PHE A 221 -3.00 -4.90 -7.58
CA PHE A 221 -2.51 -3.81 -8.41
C PHE A 221 -3.68 -3.17 -9.17
N TYR A 222 -3.74 -1.84 -9.18
CA TYR A 222 -4.84 -1.12 -9.84
C TYR A 222 -4.57 -0.86 -11.33
N GLU A 223 -3.30 -0.97 -11.77
CA GLU A 223 -2.88 -0.79 -13.16
C GLU A 223 -1.94 -1.91 -13.59
N ALA A 224 -2.25 -2.55 -14.73
CA ALA A 224 -1.44 -3.66 -15.25
C ALA A 224 0.00 -3.25 -15.59
N ALA A 225 0.19 -2.02 -16.10
CA ALA A 225 1.53 -1.51 -16.40
C ALA A 225 2.38 -1.27 -15.13
N GLU A 226 1.74 -0.95 -14.00
CA GLU A 226 2.43 -0.81 -12.71
C GLU A 226 2.83 -2.19 -12.14
N GLU A 227 1.95 -3.18 -12.28
CA GLU A 227 2.23 -4.58 -11.93
C GLU A 227 3.38 -5.16 -12.77
N GLU A 228 3.40 -4.89 -14.07
CA GLU A 228 4.47 -5.33 -14.96
C GLU A 228 5.82 -4.75 -14.53
N ARG A 229 5.88 -3.44 -14.23
CA ARG A 229 7.12 -2.81 -13.72
C ARG A 229 7.54 -3.39 -12.37
N PHE A 230 6.59 -3.73 -11.50
CA PHE A 230 6.88 -4.46 -10.26
C PHE A 230 7.50 -5.82 -10.56
N HIS A 231 6.96 -6.61 -11.49
CA HIS A 231 7.54 -7.90 -11.88
C HIS A 231 8.95 -7.76 -12.47
N GLN A 232 9.17 -6.75 -13.32
CA GLN A 232 10.51 -6.42 -13.84
C GLN A 232 11.48 -6.04 -12.70
N PHE A 233 11.03 -5.27 -11.71
CA PHE A 233 11.81 -4.95 -10.52
C PHE A 233 12.15 -6.20 -9.69
N MET A 234 11.21 -7.14 -9.55
CA MET A 234 11.40 -8.38 -8.80
C MET A 234 12.27 -9.42 -9.54
N ALA A 235 12.46 -9.25 -10.85
CA ALA A 235 13.37 -10.08 -11.64
C ALA A 235 14.83 -9.75 -11.32
N SER A 236 15.68 -10.77 -11.18
CA SER A 236 17.13 -10.64 -11.05
C SER A 236 17.59 -9.72 -9.90
N SER A 237 17.66 -10.27 -8.69
CA SER A 237 18.30 -9.62 -7.52
C SER A 237 19.20 -10.62 -6.81
N LYS A 238 20.36 -10.14 -6.34
CA LYS A 238 21.26 -10.93 -5.50
C LYS A 238 20.75 -10.98 -4.05
N SER A 239 20.26 -9.85 -3.55
CA SER A 239 19.80 -9.70 -2.17
C SER A 239 18.71 -8.63 -2.06
N LEU A 240 17.49 -9.07 -1.72
CA LEU A 240 16.31 -8.21 -1.62
C LEU A 240 15.97 -7.94 -0.16
N LEU A 241 15.81 -6.66 0.17
CA LEU A 241 15.17 -6.23 1.42
C LEU A 241 13.74 -5.76 1.13
N ILE A 242 12.77 -6.32 1.85
CA ILE A 242 11.38 -5.86 1.83
C ILE A 242 11.11 -5.09 3.13
N ILE A 243 10.75 -3.82 3.02
CA ILE A 243 10.42 -2.96 4.17
C ILE A 243 8.93 -2.65 4.14
N ILE A 244 8.26 -2.85 5.28
CA ILE A 244 6.80 -2.84 5.36
C ILE A 244 6.38 -2.02 6.56
N ASP A 245 5.46 -1.09 6.35
CA ASP A 245 4.80 -0.32 7.42
C ASP A 245 3.27 -0.35 7.18
N PRO A 246 2.59 -1.42 7.63
CA PRO A 246 1.16 -1.54 7.48
C PRO A 246 0.44 -0.70 8.55
N PRO A 247 -0.80 -0.25 8.31
CA PRO A 247 -1.57 0.45 9.34
C PRO A 247 -1.73 -0.41 10.61
N TYR A 248 -1.68 0.23 11.79
CA TYR A 248 -1.68 -0.38 13.14
C TYR A 248 -2.76 -1.45 13.39
N GLY A 249 -3.95 -1.26 12.82
CA GLY A 249 -5.05 -2.23 12.89
C GLY A 249 -4.98 -3.34 11.85
N GLY A 250 -3.84 -3.51 11.21
CA GLY A 250 -3.62 -4.32 10.01
C GLY A 250 -3.96 -5.79 10.23
N LEU A 251 -4.56 -6.39 9.20
CA LEU A 251 -4.87 -7.80 9.15
C LEU A 251 -3.58 -8.58 8.89
N VAL A 252 -2.80 -8.86 9.94
CA VAL A 252 -1.50 -9.55 9.84
C VAL A 252 -1.61 -10.85 9.05
N GLN A 253 -2.71 -11.59 9.23
CA GLN A 253 -3.02 -12.78 8.43
C GLN A 253 -3.11 -12.47 6.93
N ALA A 254 -3.85 -11.44 6.52
CA ALA A 254 -3.97 -11.04 5.12
C ALA A 254 -2.63 -10.55 4.56
N LEU A 255 -1.89 -9.74 5.33
CA LEU A 255 -0.55 -9.30 4.97
C LEU A 255 0.39 -10.51 4.76
N SER A 256 0.28 -11.56 5.58
CA SER A 256 1.10 -12.77 5.41
C SER A 256 0.85 -13.49 4.09
N VAL A 257 -0.41 -13.55 3.65
CA VAL A 257 -0.76 -14.13 2.35
C VAL A 257 -0.16 -13.30 1.22
N THR A 258 -0.29 -11.97 1.31
CA THR A 258 0.30 -11.05 0.34
C THR A 258 1.82 -11.16 0.27
N LEU A 259 2.51 -11.19 1.42
CA LEU A 259 3.97 -11.29 1.45
C LEU A 259 4.46 -12.62 0.88
N LYS A 260 3.75 -13.73 1.12
CA LYS A 260 4.05 -15.01 0.47
C LYS A 260 3.98 -14.89 -1.05
N LYS A 261 2.96 -14.21 -1.61
CA LYS A 261 2.84 -13.95 -3.05
C LYS A 261 4.01 -13.11 -3.56
N ILE A 262 4.34 -12.00 -2.90
CA ILE A 262 5.49 -11.14 -3.27
C ILE A 262 6.80 -11.92 -3.28
N VAL A 263 7.07 -12.71 -2.23
CA VAL A 263 8.30 -13.51 -2.15
C VAL A 263 8.34 -14.56 -3.25
N ALA A 264 7.21 -15.20 -3.57
CA ALA A 264 7.11 -16.17 -4.66
C ALA A 264 7.35 -15.56 -6.04
N THR A 265 7.04 -14.27 -6.24
CA THR A 265 7.37 -13.52 -7.46
C THR A 265 8.88 -13.22 -7.56
N SER A 266 9.61 -13.25 -6.46
CA SER A 266 11.04 -12.96 -6.46
C SER A 266 11.85 -14.13 -7.02
N SER A 267 12.77 -13.82 -7.93
CA SER A 267 13.83 -14.76 -8.34
C SER A 267 15.04 -14.72 -7.42
N CYS A 268 14.99 -13.91 -6.35
CA CYS A 268 16.11 -13.69 -5.45
C CYS A 268 16.35 -14.89 -4.54
N LYS A 269 17.63 -15.27 -4.37
CA LYS A 269 18.03 -16.35 -3.47
C LYS A 269 17.94 -15.97 -1.99
N SER A 270 18.02 -14.67 -1.67
CA SER A 270 18.02 -14.16 -0.31
C SER A 270 17.06 -12.99 -0.17
N VAL A 271 15.96 -13.21 0.54
CA VAL A 271 14.95 -12.19 0.82
C VAL A 271 14.89 -11.94 2.32
N SER A 272 15.27 -10.73 2.72
CA SER A 272 15.12 -10.24 4.09
C SER A 272 13.89 -9.34 4.21
N ARG A 273 13.31 -9.28 5.40
CA ARG A 273 12.10 -8.51 5.67
C ARG A 273 12.31 -7.66 6.92
N LEU A 274 11.89 -6.40 6.85
CA LEU A 274 11.82 -5.49 7.99
C LEU A 274 10.39 -5.00 8.11
N LEU A 275 9.72 -5.38 9.19
CA LEU A 275 8.33 -5.04 9.46
C LEU A 275 8.28 -4.02 10.60
N PHE A 276 7.83 -2.81 10.30
CA PHE A 276 7.48 -1.82 11.31
C PHE A 276 6.07 -2.11 11.79
N PHE A 277 5.93 -2.51 13.06
CA PHE A 277 4.62 -2.84 13.62
C PHE A 277 4.63 -2.66 15.14
N PRO A 278 3.47 -2.42 15.77
CA PRO A 278 3.41 -2.23 17.21
C PRO A 278 3.86 -3.49 17.96
N TYR A 279 4.74 -3.32 18.95
CA TYR A 279 5.33 -4.44 19.70
C TYR A 279 4.28 -5.39 20.30
N PHE A 280 3.14 -4.86 20.77
CA PHE A 280 2.06 -5.66 21.37
C PHE A 280 1.34 -6.58 20.36
N MET A 281 1.60 -6.44 19.06
CA MET A 281 1.09 -7.34 18.02
C MET A 281 2.03 -8.50 17.69
N GLU A 282 3.16 -8.62 18.40
CA GLU A 282 4.12 -9.73 18.25
C GLU A 282 3.45 -11.11 18.19
N PRO A 283 2.49 -11.48 19.06
CA PRO A 283 1.83 -12.80 18.96
C PRO A 283 1.12 -13.05 17.63
N GLN A 284 0.57 -12.00 17.00
CA GLN A 284 -0.05 -12.10 15.67
C GLN A 284 0.99 -12.22 14.57
N VAL A 285 2.13 -11.53 14.71
CA VAL A 285 3.27 -11.63 13.80
C VAL A 285 3.86 -13.03 13.85
N GLU A 286 4.16 -13.57 15.02
CA GLU A 286 4.69 -14.93 15.16
C GLU A 286 3.75 -15.98 14.57
N LYS A 287 2.44 -15.84 14.83
CA LYS A 287 1.42 -16.77 14.34
C LYS A 287 1.32 -16.79 12.81
N HIS A 288 1.38 -15.63 12.16
CA HIS A 288 1.07 -15.50 10.72
C HIS A 288 2.30 -15.29 9.84
N LEU A 289 3.38 -14.74 10.38
CA LEU A 289 4.66 -14.46 9.75
C LEU A 289 5.79 -15.15 10.50
N PRO A 290 5.76 -16.49 10.67
CA PRO A 290 6.79 -17.19 11.42
C PRO A 290 8.16 -16.93 10.79
N ILE A 291 9.12 -16.63 11.65
CA ILE A 291 10.52 -16.53 11.26
C ILE A 291 10.95 -17.96 10.93
N SER A 292 11.33 -18.24 9.68
CA SER A 292 12.00 -19.49 9.37
C SER A 292 13.23 -19.58 10.28
N PRO A 293 13.44 -20.69 11.02
CA PRO A 293 14.59 -20.80 11.90
C PRO A 293 15.83 -20.41 11.11
N CYS A 294 16.49 -19.36 11.58
CA CYS A 294 17.75 -18.90 10.99
C CYS A 294 18.64 -20.14 10.95
N GLN A 295 19.01 -20.60 9.75
CA GLN A 295 20.08 -21.57 9.65
C GLN A 295 21.25 -20.93 10.37
N THR A 296 21.54 -21.43 11.57
CA THR A 296 22.61 -20.93 12.40
C THR A 296 23.85 -21.03 11.53
N ILE A 297 24.36 -19.88 11.09
CA ILE A 297 25.65 -19.81 10.42
C ILE A 297 26.63 -20.28 11.48
N LYS A 298 27.02 -21.56 11.38
CA LYS A 298 28.12 -22.13 12.14
C LYS A 298 29.43 -21.55 11.62
#